data_AF-A0A4R9GD17-F1
#
_entry.id   AF-A0A4R9GD17-F1
#
_cell.length_a   1.000
_cell.length_b   1.000
_cell.length_c   1.000
_cell.angle_alpha   90.00
_cell.angle_beta   90.00
_cell.angle_gamma   90.00
#
_symmetry.space_group_name_H-M   'P 1'
#
loop_
_entity.id
_entity.type
_entity.pdbx_description
1 polymer ?
#
loop_
_entity_poly.entity_id
_entity_poly.type
_entity_poly.pdbx_seq_one_letter_code
_entity_poly.pdbx_strand_id
1 'polypeptide(L)'
;MKSELSIKTGVTPSHHDEFTEVCGPGSEFSFHPWLASEIRKRIAEHETSLQVREYSCEDSSCPVNETWIEVYDRDLRRHLKTIRISRKKNLISKLDVSLSFQKQGI
;
A
#
# COMPACT_ATOMS: atom_id res chain seq x y z
N MET A 1 24.03 8.11 30.59
CA MET A 1 24.03 7.95 29.12
C MET A 1 23.03 6.86 28.77
N LYS A 2 22.05 7.19 27.91
CA LYS A 2 21.14 6.37 27.06
C LYS A 2 20.51 5.11 27.70
N SER A 3 19.21 4.87 27.61
CA SER A 3 18.51 4.57 26.37
C SER A 3 16.99 4.62 26.61
N GLU A 4 16.28 5.41 25.82
CA GLU A 4 15.40 4.97 24.71
C GLU A 4 13.97 4.69 25.18
N LEU A 5 13.14 5.72 25.01
CA LEU A 5 11.68 5.61 25.04
C LEU A 5 11.26 4.63 23.95
N SER A 6 10.82 3.45 24.38
CA SER A 6 10.05 2.53 23.54
C SER A 6 8.65 3.13 23.33
N ILE A 7 8.45 3.79 22.20
CA ILE A 7 7.12 4.14 21.72
C ILE A 7 6.47 2.84 21.23
N LYS A 8 5.60 2.28 22.07
CA LYS A 8 4.70 1.19 21.70
C LYS A 8 3.63 1.74 20.77
N THR A 9 3.91 1.76 19.46
CA THR A 9 2.85 1.81 18.45
C THR A 9 2.39 0.38 18.22
N GLY A 10 1.20 0.06 18.75
CA GLY A 10 0.60 -1.25 18.59
C GLY A 10 0.24 -1.52 17.14
N VAL A 11 1.07 -2.32 16.46
CA VAL A 11 0.67 -3.18 15.34
C VAL A 11 1.47 -4.46 15.55
N THR A 12 0.82 -5.51 16.05
CA THR A 12 1.37 -6.87 15.99
C THR A 12 1.86 -7.13 14.56
N PRO A 13 3.11 -7.57 14.33
CA PRO A 13 3.53 -7.96 13.00
C PRO A 13 2.59 -9.06 12.55
N SER A 14 1.75 -8.76 11.56
CA SER A 14 0.95 -9.79 10.93
C SER A 14 1.96 -10.74 10.27
N HIS A 15 1.82 -12.05 10.47
CA HIS A 15 2.79 -13.07 10.01
C HIS A 15 2.94 -13.15 8.47
N HIS A 16 2.44 -12.15 7.74
CA HIS A 16 2.16 -12.18 6.30
C HIS A 16 2.60 -10.91 5.56
N ASP A 17 3.08 -9.86 6.25
CA ASP A 17 3.66 -8.68 5.60
C ASP A 17 5.04 -9.04 5.00
N GLU A 18 5.13 -9.23 3.69
CA GLU A 18 6.39 -9.56 2.99
C GLU A 18 7.14 -8.31 2.50
N PHE A 19 6.43 -7.21 2.29
CA PHE A 19 7.00 -5.99 1.75
C PHE A 19 6.27 -4.75 2.23
N THR A 20 7.02 -3.66 2.46
CA THR A 20 6.47 -2.33 2.69
C THR A 20 7.36 -1.28 2.05
N GLU A 21 6.77 -0.32 1.36
CA GLU A 21 7.46 0.85 0.81
C GLU A 21 6.57 2.08 0.95
N VAL A 22 7.18 3.21 1.34
CA VAL A 22 6.52 4.51 1.40
C VAL A 22 6.97 5.35 0.22
N CYS A 23 6.00 5.93 -0.48
CA CYS A 23 6.17 6.74 -1.68
C CYS A 23 5.56 8.13 -1.45
N GLY A 24 6.44 9.12 -1.28
CA GLY A 24 6.05 10.50 -1.08
C GLY A 24 5.39 11.13 -2.31
N PRO A 25 4.81 12.34 -2.18
CA PRO A 25 4.12 13.02 -3.28
C PRO A 25 5.03 13.21 -4.49
N GLY A 26 4.49 12.97 -5.69
CA GLY A 26 5.24 13.08 -6.94
C GLY A 26 6.33 12.02 -7.17
N SER A 27 6.53 11.08 -6.24
CA SER A 27 7.45 9.96 -6.41
C SER A 27 6.73 8.72 -6.97
N GLU A 28 7.47 7.75 -7.46
CA GLU A 28 6.95 6.47 -7.94
C GLU A 28 7.45 5.31 -7.09
N PHE A 29 6.71 4.19 -7.13
CA PHE A 29 7.16 2.96 -6.47
C PHE A 29 8.34 2.33 -7.20
N SER A 30 9.23 1.68 -6.45
CA SER A 30 10.42 0.98 -6.99
C SER A 30 10.09 -0.19 -7.93
N PHE A 31 8.93 -0.83 -7.74
CA PHE A 31 8.53 -2.05 -8.47
C PHE A 31 7.58 -1.78 -9.63
N HIS A 32 6.87 -0.65 -9.64
CA HIS A 32 6.01 -0.20 -10.75
C HIS A 32 6.10 1.32 -10.89
N PRO A 33 6.92 1.84 -11.82
CA PRO A 33 7.18 3.29 -11.97
C PRO A 33 6.01 4.06 -12.63
N TRP A 34 4.79 3.57 -12.47
CA TRP A 34 3.56 4.15 -13.00
C TRP A 34 2.39 4.04 -12.01
N LEU A 35 2.47 3.14 -11.03
CA LEU A 35 1.34 2.78 -10.18
C LEU A 35 0.97 3.92 -9.22
N ALA A 36 1.97 4.62 -8.67
CA ALA A 36 1.71 5.73 -7.76
C ALA A 36 1.02 6.89 -8.49
N SER A 37 1.52 7.24 -9.70
CA SER A 37 0.86 8.20 -10.58
C SER A 37 -0.58 7.83 -10.90
N GLU A 38 -0.85 6.57 -11.26
CA GLU A 38 -2.19 6.13 -11.65
C GLU A 38 -3.18 6.24 -10.49
N ILE A 39 -2.74 5.86 -9.28
CA ILE A 39 -3.54 5.99 -8.07
C ILE A 39 -3.85 7.47 -7.79
N ARG A 40 -2.82 8.33 -7.78
CA ARG A 40 -2.98 9.77 -7.50
C ARG A 40 -3.92 10.47 -8.50
N LYS A 41 -3.85 10.11 -9.78
CA LYS A 41 -4.78 10.63 -10.81
C LYS A 41 -6.23 10.27 -10.49
N ARG A 42 -6.50 9.05 -10.01
CA ARG A 42 -7.87 8.57 -9.79
C ARG A 42 -8.48 9.12 -8.51
N ILE A 43 -7.68 9.30 -7.47
CA ILE A 43 -8.13 9.86 -6.18
C ILE A 43 -8.17 11.39 -6.16
N ALA A 44 -7.76 12.07 -7.24
CA ALA A 44 -7.75 13.53 -7.39
C ALA A 44 -6.92 14.29 -6.34
N GLU A 45 -5.97 13.63 -5.68
CA GLU A 45 -5.12 14.22 -4.64
C GLU A 45 -3.63 13.98 -4.96
N HIS A 46 -3.09 14.80 -5.87
CA HIS A 46 -1.69 14.71 -6.32
C HIS A 46 -0.64 14.88 -5.21
N GLU A 47 -1.04 15.45 -4.06
CA GLU A 47 -0.17 15.66 -2.90
C GLU A 47 -0.21 14.51 -1.88
N THR A 48 -0.85 13.38 -2.19
CA THR A 48 -0.93 12.24 -1.27
C THR A 48 0.36 11.43 -1.20
N SER A 49 0.68 11.02 0.02
CA SER A 49 1.68 10.01 0.28
C SER A 49 1.03 8.62 0.21
N LEU A 50 1.73 7.67 -0.39
CA LEU A 50 1.24 6.30 -0.54
C LEU A 50 2.14 5.36 0.23
N GLN A 51 1.57 4.37 0.89
CA GLN A 51 2.30 3.26 1.47
C GLN A 51 1.79 1.97 0.85
N VAL A 52 2.69 1.18 0.28
CA VAL A 52 2.35 -0.17 -0.18
C VAL A 52 2.68 -1.18 0.90
N ARG A 53 1.82 -2.19 1.05
CA ARG A 53 2.04 -3.37 1.87
C ARG A 53 1.67 -4.61 1.07
N GLU A 54 2.60 -5.55 0.95
CA GLU A 54 2.34 -6.84 0.31
C GLU A 54 2.04 -7.87 1.40
N TYR A 55 0.86 -8.48 1.30
CA TYR A 55 0.43 -9.59 2.12
C TYR A 55 0.50 -10.88 1.31
N SER A 56 1.36 -11.80 1.73
CA SER A 56 1.39 -13.15 1.20
C SER A 56 1.28 -14.16 2.33
N CYS A 57 0.43 -15.16 2.13
CA CYS A 57 0.34 -16.33 2.98
C CYS A 57 0.19 -17.54 2.05
N GLU A 58 1.16 -18.45 2.13
CA GLU A 58 1.19 -19.69 1.35
C GLU A 58 0.59 -20.88 2.12
N ASP A 59 0.02 -20.64 3.31
CA ASP A 59 -0.71 -21.67 4.04
C ASP A 59 -1.98 -22.06 3.26
N SER A 60 -2.17 -23.36 3.05
CA SER A 60 -3.34 -23.94 2.39
C SER A 60 -4.69 -23.53 3.01
N SER A 61 -4.69 -23.17 4.29
CA SER A 61 -5.87 -22.71 5.03
C SER A 61 -6.14 -21.21 4.88
N CYS A 62 -5.16 -20.43 4.39
CA CYS A 62 -5.28 -18.98 4.20
C CYS A 62 -4.43 -18.51 3.00
N PRO A 63 -4.73 -18.91 1.76
CA PRO A 63 -3.98 -18.47 0.59
C PRO A 63 -4.30 -17.01 0.28
N VAL A 64 -3.52 -16.10 0.85
CA VAL A 64 -3.67 -14.66 0.63
C VAL A 64 -2.49 -14.20 -0.21
N ASN A 65 -2.78 -13.53 -1.33
CA ASN A 65 -1.78 -12.88 -2.17
C ASN A 65 -2.35 -11.55 -2.62
N GLU A 66 -2.11 -10.52 -1.83
CA GLU A 66 -2.67 -9.19 -2.08
C GLU A 66 -1.67 -8.08 -1.77
N THR A 67 -1.80 -6.99 -2.52
CA THR A 67 -1.06 -5.76 -2.32
C THR A 67 -2.04 -4.68 -1.90
N TRP A 68 -1.78 -4.05 -0.78
CA TRP A 68 -2.56 -2.94 -0.24
C TRP A 68 -1.81 -1.65 -0.52
N ILE A 69 -2.51 -0.66 -1.04
CA ILE A 69 -2.00 0.70 -1.15
C ILE A 69 -2.80 1.57 -0.18
N GLU A 70 -2.17 1.94 0.90
CA GLU A 70 -2.68 2.88 1.88
C GLU A 70 -2.38 4.30 1.38
N VAL A 71 -3.42 5.10 1.26
CA VAL A 71 -3.37 6.50 0.85
C VAL A 71 -3.43 7.35 2.10
N TYR A 72 -2.47 8.25 2.25
CA TYR A 72 -2.39 9.20 3.33
C TYR A 72 -2.40 10.63 2.80
N ASP A 73 -2.67 11.58 3.70
CA ASP A 73 -2.30 12.97 3.45
C ASP A 73 -0.79 13.12 3.22
N ARG A 74 -0.39 14.29 2.73
CA ARG A 74 0.99 14.60 2.35
C ARG A 74 2.02 14.21 3.41
N ASP A 75 1.70 14.42 4.68
CA ASP A 75 2.61 14.25 5.81
C ASP A 75 2.49 12.88 6.50
N LEU A 76 1.76 11.90 5.93
CA LEU A 76 1.51 10.57 6.52
C LEU A 76 0.82 10.62 7.89
N ARG A 77 0.10 11.71 8.21
CA ARG A 77 -0.56 11.93 9.50
C ARG A 77 -1.97 11.35 9.52
N ARG A 78 -2.66 11.38 8.39
CA ARG A 78 -4.04 10.93 8.26
C ARG A 78 -4.17 9.90 7.16
N HIS A 79 -4.59 8.69 7.54
CA HIS A 79 -5.04 7.67 6.59
C HIS A 79 -6.35 8.14 5.94
N LEU A 80 -6.39 8.10 4.61
CA LEU A 80 -7.52 8.55 3.80
C LEU A 80 -8.28 7.37 3.23
N LYS A 81 -7.57 6.38 2.70
CA LYS A 81 -8.17 5.23 2.02
C LYS A 81 -7.19 4.08 1.91
N THR A 82 -7.70 2.85 1.81
CA THR A 82 -6.90 1.69 1.41
C THR A 82 -7.45 1.14 0.09
N ILE A 83 -6.56 0.90 -0.86
CA ILE A 83 -6.86 0.26 -2.14
C ILE A 83 -6.29 -1.14 -2.10
N ARG A 84 -7.16 -2.16 -2.18
CA ARG A 84 -6.73 -3.56 -2.19
C ARG A 84 -6.65 -4.08 -3.62
N ILE A 85 -5.54 -4.73 -3.96
CA ILE A 85 -5.30 -5.38 -5.25
C ILE A 85 -4.97 -6.85 -4.96
N SER A 86 -5.79 -7.79 -5.44
CA SER A 86 -5.64 -9.24 -5.18
C SER A 86 -4.53 -9.87 -6.05
N ARG A 87 -3.34 -9.28 -6.04
CA ARG A 87 -2.12 -9.71 -6.73
C ARG A 87 -0.89 -9.37 -5.90
N LYS A 88 0.18 -10.16 -6.05
CA LYS A 88 1.54 -9.78 -5.60
C LYS A 88 2.03 -8.56 -6.37
N LYS A 89 2.84 -7.71 -5.73
CA LYS A 89 3.25 -6.39 -6.21
C LYS A 89 3.91 -6.47 -7.59
N ASN A 90 4.75 -7.47 -7.82
CA ASN A 90 5.46 -7.68 -9.09
C ASN A 90 4.55 -8.20 -10.22
N LEU A 91 3.36 -8.69 -9.89
CA LEU A 91 2.39 -9.23 -10.84
C LEU A 91 1.24 -8.27 -11.14
N ILE A 92 1.18 -7.09 -10.50
CA ILE A 92 0.13 -6.11 -10.73
C ILE A 92 0.20 -5.59 -12.16
N SER A 93 -0.88 -5.79 -12.92
CA SER A 93 -1.09 -5.16 -14.22
C SER A 93 -1.99 -3.92 -14.10
N LYS A 94 -2.02 -3.09 -15.15
CA LYS A 94 -2.97 -1.96 -15.24
C LYS A 94 -4.43 -2.41 -15.14
N LEU A 95 -4.75 -3.58 -15.70
CA LEU A 95 -6.11 -4.14 -15.63
C LEU A 95 -6.48 -4.50 -14.18
N ASP A 96 -5.55 -5.09 -13.40
CA ASP A 96 -5.80 -5.40 -11.99
C ASP A 96 -6.11 -4.12 -11.20
N VAL A 97 -5.39 -3.02 -11.48
CA VAL A 97 -5.63 -1.71 -10.87
C VAL A 97 -7.01 -1.17 -11.25
N SER A 98 -7.35 -1.14 -12.54
CA SER A 98 -8.65 -0.65 -13.01
C SER A 98 -9.82 -1.45 -12.42
N LEU A 99 -9.73 -2.78 -12.41
CA LEU A 99 -10.74 -3.64 -11.79
C LEU A 99 -10.85 -3.41 -10.28
N SER A 100 -9.71 -3.18 -9.61
CA SER A 100 -9.68 -2.88 -8.18
C SER A 100 -10.37 -1.55 -7.87
N PHE A 101 -10.14 -0.52 -8.69
CA PHE A 101 -10.84 0.77 -8.57
C PHE A 101 -12.34 0.62 -8.76
N GLN A 102 -12.76 -0.07 -9.84
CA GLN A 102 -14.18 -0.30 -10.12
C GLN A 102 -14.87 -1.03 -8.96
N LYS A 103 -14.26 -2.09 -8.41
CA LYS A 103 -14.81 -2.85 -7.27
C LYS A 103 -14.94 -2.00 -6.00
N GLN A 104 -14.08 -1.00 -5.82
CA GLN A 104 -14.00 -0.18 -4.61
C GLN A 104 -14.65 1.21 -4.79
N GLY A 105 -15.35 1.44 -5.90
CA GLY A 105 -16.01 2.72 -6.19
C GLY A 105 -15.04 3.91 -6.26
N ILE A 106 -13.81 3.68 -6.73
CA ILE A 106 -12.79 4.71 -6.96
C ILE A 106 -12.91 5.19 -8.40
#